data_AF-A0A935V8H2-F1
#
_entry.id   AF-A0A935V8H2-F1
#
_cell.length_a   1.000
_cell.length_b   1.000
_cell.length_c   1.000
_cell.angle_alpha   90.00
_cell.angle_beta   90.00
_cell.angle_gamma   90.00
#
_symmetry.space_group_name_H-M   'P 1'
#
loop_
_entity.id
_entity.type
_entity.pdbx_description
1 polymer ?
#
loop_
_entity_poly.entity_id
_entity_poly.type
_entity_poly.pdbx_seq_one_letter_code
_entity_poly.pdbx_strand_id
1 'polypeptide(L)'
;MKRANYLKLVGRPLPEETWRFMTAEQASIDRLAGAVGFRYMRAGSEYTHAGGLVIVAPDRKITRYLLGTEFLPFDFQMGVYEASRGTVMPTTARLMKMCFSYDPEGRTYVFNIVRVTAFVMLSSLAVFVTFLYFTTRRKRRREG
;
A
#
# COMPACT_ATOMS: atom_id res chain seq x y z
N MET A 1 19.13 -19.63 -18.03
CA MET A 1 20.01 -18.93 -17.05
C MET A 1 19.27 -17.90 -16.18
N LYS A 2 18.54 -16.91 -16.73
CA LYS A 2 17.92 -15.85 -15.91
C LYS A 2 16.93 -16.34 -14.84
N ARG A 3 16.06 -17.32 -15.15
CA ARG A 3 15.11 -17.93 -14.20
C ARG A 3 15.77 -18.43 -12.91
N ALA A 4 16.83 -19.22 -13.04
CA ALA A 4 17.55 -19.79 -11.91
C ALA A 4 18.18 -18.70 -11.02
N ASN A 5 18.66 -17.61 -11.61
CA ASN A 5 19.23 -16.49 -10.86
C ASN A 5 18.16 -15.78 -10.01
N TYR A 6 16.95 -15.58 -10.52
CA TYR A 6 15.87 -14.97 -9.74
C TYR A 6 15.40 -15.86 -8.58
N LEU A 7 15.30 -17.18 -8.77
CA LEU A 7 14.91 -18.09 -7.70
C LEU A 7 15.93 -18.12 -6.55
N LYS A 8 17.23 -17.96 -6.85
CA LYS A 8 18.29 -17.87 -5.83
C LYS A 8 18.15 -16.66 -4.90
N LEU A 9 17.54 -15.56 -5.37
CA LEU A 9 17.33 -14.36 -4.55
C LEU A 9 16.39 -14.58 -3.36
N VAL A 10 15.55 -15.63 -3.40
CA VAL A 10 14.58 -15.89 -2.34
C VAL A 10 15.23 -16.48 -1.08
N GLY A 11 16.51 -16.90 -1.15
CA GLY A 11 17.29 -17.32 0.02
C GLY A 11 16.83 -18.63 0.68
N ARG A 12 15.88 -19.36 0.07
CA ARG A 12 15.40 -20.67 0.52
C ARG A 12 15.13 -21.60 -0.67
N PRO A 13 15.25 -22.92 -0.50
CA PRO A 13 14.90 -23.86 -1.56
C PRO A 13 13.41 -23.75 -1.90
N LEU A 14 13.10 -23.45 -3.15
CA LEU A 14 11.74 -23.42 -3.69
C LEU A 14 11.64 -24.44 -4.81
N PRO A 15 10.53 -25.21 -4.90
CA PRO A 15 10.25 -26.02 -6.08
C PRO A 15 10.27 -25.14 -7.33
N GLU A 16 10.86 -25.63 -8.41
CA GLU A 16 11.01 -24.86 -9.64
C GLU A 16 9.66 -24.37 -10.20
N GLU A 17 8.60 -25.16 -10.06
CA GLU A 17 7.24 -24.83 -10.48
C GLU A 17 6.57 -23.68 -9.70
N THR A 18 7.15 -23.24 -8.58
CA THR A 18 6.54 -22.21 -7.71
C THR A 18 6.38 -20.87 -8.44
N TRP A 19 7.33 -20.52 -9.31
CA TRP A 19 7.28 -19.29 -10.08
C TRP A 19 7.35 -19.57 -11.57
N ARG A 20 6.32 -19.12 -12.29
CA ARG A 20 6.23 -19.24 -13.74
C ARG A 20 6.75 -17.97 -14.38
N PHE A 21 7.78 -18.10 -15.20
CA PHE A 21 8.29 -17.03 -16.05
C PHE A 21 7.72 -17.26 -17.44
N MET A 22 7.10 -16.24 -18.02
CA MET A 22 6.43 -16.34 -19.31
C MET A 22 7.03 -15.35 -20.30
N THR A 23 7.08 -15.77 -21.55
CA THR A 23 7.40 -14.94 -22.71
C THR A 23 6.39 -15.31 -23.79
N ALA A 24 6.04 -14.37 -24.66
CA ALA A 24 5.08 -14.60 -25.73
C ALA A 24 5.45 -13.76 -26.97
N GLU A 25 4.73 -14.00 -28.06
CA GLU A 25 4.77 -13.14 -29.23
C GLU A 25 4.21 -11.75 -28.92
N GLN A 26 4.67 -10.75 -29.69
CA GLN A 26 4.33 -9.34 -29.51
C GLN A 26 2.81 -9.10 -29.39
N ALA A 27 2.01 -9.71 -30.26
CA ALA A 27 0.55 -9.58 -30.24
C ALA A 27 -0.11 -10.11 -28.95
N SER A 28 0.49 -11.10 -28.29
CA SER A 28 0.00 -11.64 -27.02
C SER A 28 0.48 -10.79 -25.83
N ILE A 29 1.70 -10.24 -25.91
CA ILE A 29 2.20 -9.27 -24.94
C ILE A 29 1.32 -8.02 -24.95
N ASP A 30 1.00 -7.47 -26.12
CA ASP A 30 0.18 -6.26 -26.24
C ASP A 30 -1.24 -6.45 -25.73
N ARG A 31 -1.84 -7.62 -25.98
CA ARG A 31 -3.16 -7.98 -25.43
C ARG A 31 -3.13 -8.06 -23.91
N LEU A 32 -2.14 -8.74 -23.33
CA LEU A 32 -2.01 -8.86 -21.88
C LEU A 32 -1.75 -7.49 -21.25
N ALA A 33 -0.78 -6.75 -21.77
CA ALA A 33 -0.41 -5.43 -21.30
C ALA A 33 -1.61 -4.47 -21.34
N GLY A 34 -2.36 -4.46 -22.44
CA GLY A 34 -3.60 -3.69 -22.55
C GLY A 34 -4.67 -4.09 -21.53
N ALA A 35 -4.87 -5.39 -21.30
CA ALA A 35 -5.86 -5.89 -20.35
C ALA A 35 -5.56 -5.49 -18.90
N VAL A 36 -4.28 -5.39 -18.51
CA VAL A 36 -3.87 -4.95 -17.18
C VAL A 36 -3.46 -3.48 -17.11
N GLY A 37 -3.65 -2.70 -18.18
CA GLY A 37 -3.26 -1.30 -18.25
C GLY A 37 -1.76 -1.04 -18.16
N PHE A 38 -0.92 -2.05 -18.43
CA PHE A 38 0.53 -1.93 -18.41
C PHE A 38 1.03 -1.28 -19.69
N ARG A 39 1.80 -0.20 -19.55
CA ARG A 39 2.38 0.53 -20.68
C ARG A 39 3.90 0.39 -20.68
N TYR A 40 4.43 0.21 -21.88
CA TYR A 40 5.86 0.13 -22.12
C TYR A 40 6.18 0.77 -23.48
N MET A 41 7.39 1.32 -23.61
CA MET A 41 7.85 1.99 -24.82
C MET A 41 9.32 1.64 -25.07
N ARG A 42 9.68 1.44 -26.34
CA ARG A 42 11.07 1.20 -26.71
C ARG A 42 11.88 2.49 -26.62
N ALA A 43 13.00 2.44 -25.92
CA ALA A 43 13.94 3.54 -25.74
C ALA A 43 15.34 3.06 -26.14
N GLY A 44 15.68 3.22 -27.43
CA GLY A 44 16.95 2.70 -27.97
C GLY A 44 17.01 1.17 -27.97
N SER A 45 18.02 0.61 -27.29
CA SER A 45 18.15 -0.83 -27.05
C SER A 45 17.38 -1.34 -25.83
N GLU A 46 16.71 -0.45 -25.09
CA GLU A 46 16.01 -0.76 -23.85
C GLU A 46 14.50 -0.47 -23.96
N TYR A 47 13.78 -0.75 -22.89
CA TYR A 47 12.35 -0.46 -22.77
C TYR A 47 12.07 0.34 -21.50
N THR A 48 11.43 1.49 -21.66
CA THR A 48 10.84 2.23 -20.55
C THR A 48 9.52 1.57 -20.18
N HIS A 49 9.39 1.13 -18.94
CA HIS A 49 8.16 0.50 -18.44
C HIS A 49 7.94 0.86 -16.96
N ALA A 50 6.69 0.75 -16.51
CA ALA A 50 6.39 0.91 -15.10
C ALA A 50 6.97 -0.26 -14.29
N GLY A 51 7.59 0.04 -13.15
CA GLY A 51 7.93 -0.96 -12.14
C GLY A 51 6.74 -1.19 -11.22
N GLY A 52 6.35 -2.44 -11.02
CA GLY A 52 5.26 -2.78 -10.12
C GLY A 52 4.76 -4.21 -10.23
N LEU A 53 3.76 -4.53 -9.41
CA LEU A 53 3.03 -5.79 -9.40
C LEU A 53 1.55 -5.54 -9.64
N VAL A 54 0.94 -6.37 -10.47
CA VAL A 54 -0.51 -6.42 -10.65
C VAL A 54 -1.01 -7.71 -10.01
N ILE A 55 -1.92 -7.58 -9.05
CA ILE A 55 -2.51 -8.72 -8.35
C ILE A 55 -3.91 -8.96 -8.91
N VAL A 56 -4.16 -10.20 -9.34
CA VAL A 56 -5.37 -10.60 -10.05
C VAL A 56 -6.03 -11.77 -9.31
N ALA A 57 -7.33 -11.67 -9.10
CA ALA A 57 -8.16 -12.71 -8.52
C ALA A 57 -8.45 -13.85 -9.53
N PRO A 58 -8.83 -15.05 -9.06
CA PRO A 58 -9.18 -16.18 -9.94
C PRO A 58 -10.32 -15.87 -10.92
N ASP A 59 -11.22 -14.94 -10.57
CA ASP A 59 -12.32 -14.48 -11.41
C ASP A 59 -11.91 -13.40 -12.44
N ARG A 60 -10.59 -13.22 -12.66
CA ARG A 60 -9.97 -12.27 -13.59
C ARG A 60 -10.15 -10.80 -13.23
N LYS A 61 -10.59 -10.50 -12.00
CA LYS A 61 -10.62 -9.12 -11.50
C LYS A 61 -9.25 -8.70 -11.00
N ILE A 62 -8.84 -7.49 -11.35
CA ILE A 62 -7.64 -6.89 -10.79
C ILE A 62 -7.98 -6.34 -9.41
N THR A 63 -7.34 -6.87 -8.37
CA THR A 63 -7.60 -6.46 -6.99
C THR A 63 -6.69 -5.34 -6.54
N ARG A 64 -5.41 -5.35 -6.96
CA ARG A 64 -4.44 -4.35 -6.52
C ARG A 64 -3.33 -4.08 -7.52
N TYR A 65 -2.89 -2.83 -7.55
CA TYR A 65 -1.64 -2.40 -8.18
C TYR A 65 -0.67 -1.98 -7.09
N LEU A 66 0.50 -2.61 -7.04
CA LEU A 66 1.62 -2.19 -6.19
C LEU A 66 2.66 -1.53 -7.09
N LEU A 67 2.84 -0.22 -6.95
CA LEU A 67 3.74 0.57 -7.80
C LEU A 67 5.11 0.71 -7.16
N GLY A 68 6.15 0.72 -7.98
CA GLY A 68 7.55 0.83 -7.53
C GLY A 68 8.29 -0.50 -7.56
N THR A 69 9.47 -0.52 -6.96
CA THR A 69 10.37 -1.69 -6.88
C THR A 69 10.42 -2.30 -5.48
N GLU A 70 9.93 -1.57 -4.47
CA GLU A 70 9.89 -1.99 -3.08
C GLU A 70 8.45 -2.04 -2.58
N PHE A 71 8.10 -3.12 -1.90
CA PHE A 71 6.74 -3.36 -1.44
C PHE A 71 6.76 -3.70 0.05
N LEU A 72 5.87 -3.08 0.83
CA LEU A 72 5.69 -3.48 2.22
C LEU A 72 5.09 -4.90 2.25
N PRO A 73 5.57 -5.80 3.12
CA PRO A 73 5.01 -7.15 3.26
C PRO A 73 3.49 -7.14 3.50
N PHE A 74 3.01 -6.17 4.28
CA PHE A 74 1.59 -5.96 4.53
C PHE A 74 0.79 -5.67 3.25
N ASP A 75 1.32 -4.81 2.37
CA ASP A 75 0.62 -4.41 1.15
C ASP A 75 0.51 -5.58 0.15
N PHE A 76 1.53 -6.43 0.11
CA PHE A 76 1.52 -7.67 -0.67
C PHE A 76 0.55 -8.70 -0.09
N GLN A 77 0.62 -8.97 1.22
CA GLN A 77 -0.26 -9.91 1.90
C GLN A 77 -1.74 -9.52 1.75
N MET A 78 -2.06 -8.24 1.93
CA MET A 78 -3.43 -7.76 1.76
C MET A 78 -3.90 -7.91 0.31
N GLY A 79 -3.05 -7.59 -0.67
CA GLY A 79 -3.42 -7.76 -2.09
C GLY A 79 -3.71 -9.23 -2.45
N VAL A 80 -2.92 -10.17 -1.93
CA VAL A 80 -3.18 -11.62 -2.12
C VAL A 80 -4.46 -12.05 -1.41
N TYR A 81 -4.73 -11.54 -0.20
CA TYR A 81 -5.96 -11.82 0.53
C TYR A 81 -7.21 -11.28 -0.17
N GLU A 82 -7.15 -10.06 -0.71
CA GLU A 82 -8.21 -9.47 -1.52
C GLU A 82 -8.44 -10.28 -2.80
N ALA A 83 -7.36 -10.74 -3.46
CA ALA A 83 -7.42 -11.58 -4.64
C ALA A 83 -8.07 -12.94 -4.38
N SER A 84 -7.77 -13.59 -3.25
CA SER A 84 -8.39 -14.87 -2.90
C SER A 84 -9.90 -14.75 -2.64
N ARG A 85 -10.35 -13.56 -2.22
CA ARG A 85 -11.78 -13.25 -2.00
C ARG A 85 -12.49 -12.68 -3.23
N GLY A 86 -11.76 -12.31 -4.29
CA GLY A 86 -12.34 -11.65 -5.48
C GLY A 86 -12.92 -10.26 -5.19
N THR A 87 -12.51 -9.62 -4.09
CA THR A 87 -13.03 -8.33 -3.65
C THR A 87 -11.97 -7.25 -3.81
N VAL A 88 -12.33 -6.15 -4.46
CA VAL A 88 -11.50 -4.94 -4.50
C VAL A 88 -11.84 -4.12 -3.26
N MET A 89 -10.94 -4.08 -2.29
CA MET A 89 -11.12 -3.21 -1.13
C MET A 89 -10.54 -1.83 -1.44
N PRO A 90 -11.18 -0.73 -1.02
CA PRO A 90 -10.59 0.59 -1.12
C PRO A 90 -9.20 0.58 -0.47
N THR A 91 -8.24 1.31 -1.04
CA THR A 91 -6.91 1.56 -0.44
C THR A 91 -6.97 2.42 0.82
N THR A 92 -8.04 2.33 1.61
CA THR A 92 -8.15 2.87 2.98
C THR A 92 -7.13 2.23 3.93
N ALA A 93 -6.44 1.16 3.52
CA ALA A 93 -5.19 0.72 4.14
C ALA A 93 -4.15 1.85 4.28
N ARG A 94 -4.17 2.89 3.41
CA ARG A 94 -3.35 4.10 3.57
C ARG A 94 -3.79 4.97 4.76
N LEU A 95 -5.08 4.95 5.10
CA LEU A 95 -5.61 5.54 6.33
C LEU A 95 -5.23 4.70 7.55
N MET A 96 -5.22 3.37 7.43
CA MET A 96 -4.72 2.50 8.51
C MET A 96 -3.21 2.61 8.75
N LYS A 97 -2.38 2.97 7.74
CA LYS A 97 -0.98 3.41 7.96
C LYS A 97 -0.90 4.65 8.89
N MET A 98 -2.01 5.37 9.10
CA MET A 98 -2.07 6.43 10.10
C MET A 98 -2.20 5.87 11.53
N CYS A 99 -2.86 4.72 11.72
CA CYS A 99 -3.29 4.21 13.03
C CYS A 99 -2.62 2.90 13.48
N PHE A 100 -2.04 2.11 12.57
CA PHE A 100 -1.47 0.79 12.87
C PHE A 100 -0.08 0.64 12.24
N SER A 101 0.92 0.37 13.07
CA SER A 101 2.25 -0.08 12.66
C SER A 101 2.34 -1.58 12.94
N TYR A 102 2.80 -2.35 11.95
CA TYR A 102 3.03 -3.78 12.11
C TYR A 102 4.30 -4.00 12.93
N ASP A 103 4.18 -4.67 14.08
CA ASP A 103 5.31 -5.06 14.91
C ASP A 103 5.88 -6.41 14.41
N PRO A 104 7.11 -6.44 13.89
CA PRO A 104 7.73 -7.66 13.36
C PRO A 104 8.09 -8.70 14.43
N GLU A 105 8.22 -8.33 15.72
CA GLU A 105 8.56 -9.28 16.78
C GLU A 105 7.32 -10.03 17.30
N GLY A 106 6.20 -9.32 17.48
CA GLY A 106 4.97 -9.88 18.05
C GLY A 106 4.00 -10.51 17.05
N ARG A 107 4.21 -10.36 15.72
CA ARG A 107 3.24 -10.73 14.65
C ARG A 107 1.83 -10.18 14.89
N THR A 108 1.72 -9.03 15.56
CA THR A 108 0.45 -8.41 15.93
C THR A 108 0.43 -6.93 15.50
N TYR A 109 -0.77 -6.40 15.29
CA TYR A 109 -0.96 -4.99 14.91
C TYR A 109 -1.06 -4.15 16.19
N VAL A 110 -0.07 -3.27 16.42
CA VAL A 110 -0.12 -2.34 17.55
C VAL A 110 -0.81 -1.04 17.14
N PHE A 111 -1.83 -0.66 17.91
CA PHE A 111 -2.50 0.64 17.80
C PHE A 111 -1.44 1.72 18.07
N ASN A 112 -1.27 2.69 17.17
CA ASN A 112 -0.25 3.74 17.34
C ASN A 112 -0.72 4.76 18.39
N ILE A 113 -0.61 4.37 19.66
CA ILE A 113 -1.02 5.13 20.85
C ILE A 113 -0.42 6.54 20.82
N VAL A 114 0.82 6.69 20.32
CA VAL A 114 1.51 7.98 20.24
C VAL A 114 0.71 9.01 19.42
N ARG A 115 0.13 8.61 18.29
CA ARG A 115 -0.67 9.53 17.45
C ARG A 115 -2.02 9.87 18.08
N VAL A 116 -2.67 8.90 18.74
CA VAL A 116 -3.94 9.13 19.44
C VAL A 116 -3.72 10.09 20.61
N THR A 117 -2.68 9.87 21.41
CA THR A 117 -2.33 10.74 22.54
C THR A 117 -1.98 12.15 22.07
N ALA A 118 -1.25 12.30 20.97
CA ALA A 118 -0.94 13.61 20.39
C ALA A 118 -2.22 14.37 19.96
N PHE A 119 -3.18 13.67 19.35
CA PHE A 119 -4.44 14.25 18.91
C PHE A 119 -5.30 14.71 20.10
N VAL A 120 -5.38 13.88 21.15
CA VAL A 120 -6.09 14.19 22.39
C VAL A 120 -5.45 15.41 23.08
N MET A 121 -4.12 15.45 23.20
CA MET A 121 -3.41 16.59 23.80
C MET A 121 -3.61 17.89 23.02
N LEU A 122 -3.53 17.87 21.68
CA LEU A 122 -3.76 19.06 20.86
C LEU A 122 -5.21 19.55 20.97
N SER A 123 -6.17 18.63 21.00
CA SER A 123 -7.59 18.98 21.13
C SER A 123 -7.92 19.61 22.50
N SER A 124 -7.36 19.09 23.59
CA SER A 124 -7.58 19.64 24.93
C SER A 124 -6.97 21.03 25.07
N LEU A 125 -5.78 21.26 24.49
CA LEU A 125 -5.14 22.56 24.48
C LEU A 125 -5.95 23.59 23.67
N ALA A 126 -6.47 23.20 22.51
CA ALA A 126 -7.32 24.05 21.68
C ALA A 126 -8.62 24.45 22.40
N VAL A 127 -9.28 23.50 23.07
CA VAL A 127 -10.49 23.77 23.87
C VAL A 127 -10.16 24.72 25.02
N PHE A 128 -9.05 24.51 25.72
CA PHE A 128 -8.63 25.35 26.83
C PHE A 128 -8.34 26.79 26.41
N VAL A 129 -7.59 26.99 25.32
CA VAL A 129 -7.29 28.32 24.77
C VAL A 129 -8.56 29.02 24.30
N THR A 130 -9.45 28.29 23.62
CA THR A 130 -10.73 28.82 23.15
C THR A 130 -11.62 29.25 24.33
N PHE A 131 -11.67 28.43 25.39
CA PHE A 131 -12.39 28.75 26.62
C PHE A 131 -11.85 30.01 27.30
N LEU A 132 -10.52 30.15 27.45
CA LEU A 132 -9.91 31.35 28.01
C LEU A 132 -10.19 32.61 27.17
N TYR A 133 -10.17 32.47 25.84
CA TYR A 133 -10.47 33.58 24.94
C TYR A 133 -11.92 34.06 25.07
N PHE A 134 -12.89 33.14 25.09
CA PHE A 134 -14.30 33.48 25.24
C PHE A 134 -14.62 34.03 26.63
N THR A 135 -14.05 33.47 27.70
CA THR A 135 -14.29 33.94 29.08
C THR A 135 -13.69 35.33 29.32
N THR A 136 -12.48 35.59 28.83
CA THR A 136 -11.81 36.90 28.94
C THR A 136 -12.56 37.97 28.14
N ARG A 137 -13.05 37.63 26.93
CA ARG A 137 -13.91 38.55 26.15
C ARG A 137 -15.25 38.82 26.83
N ARG A 138 -15.84 37.83 27.50
CA ARG A 138 -17.12 37.99 28.21
C ARG A 138 -16.99 38.85 29.46
N LYS A 139 -15.84 38.82 30.15
CA LYS A 139 -15.54 39.70 31.28
C LYS A 139 -15.33 41.15 30.84
N ARG A 140 -14.58 41.37 29.75
CA ARG A 140 -14.33 42.71 29.18
C ARG A 140 -15.58 43.42 28.63
N ARG A 141 -16.63 42.67 28.30
CA ARG A 141 -17.93 43.19 27.82
C ARG A 141 -18.94 43.47 28.95
N ARG A 142 -18.62 43.14 30.20
CA ARG A 142 -19.45 43.42 31.40
C ARG A 142 -18.95 44.63 32.21
N GLU A 143 -17.73 45.10 31.93
CA GLU A 143 -17.07 46.20 32.65
C GLU A 143 -16.96 47.50 31.80
N GLY A 144 -17.65 47.57 30.66
CA GLY A 144 -17.82 48.79 29.85
C GLY A 144 -19.28 48.97 29.47
#